data_AF-A0A9W7YG04-F1
#
_entry.id   AF-A0A9W7YG04-F1
#
_cell.length_a   1.000
_cell.length_b   1.000
_cell.length_c   1.000
_cell.angle_alpha   90.00
_cell.angle_beta   90.00
_cell.angle_gamma   90.00
#
_symmetry.space_group_name_H-M   'P 1'
#
loop_
_entity.id
_entity.type
_entity.pdbx_description
1 polymer ?
#
loop_
_entity_poly.entity_id
_entity_poly.type
_entity_poly.pdbx_seq_one_letter_code
_entity_poly.pdbx_strand_id
1 'polypeptide(L)'
;MPTNQELQKRVDVLQQQLRKAGDHLKRLASENSSLTEEVERLTGRESQLLSQAQELAASADDSGVEIAHTVNDDAGGAMLRDWERAAGEWASQLGLVPGSEAEGPAILRSIQAHIDASIPGSSESAGAEQLTREVAQLRLDAAQEAESKQGLEEKLAQMEDRLQAFEAGETELVRALDGLADSDGIPDTVPESLRPGLERVRLVLRQPRPADSQEAGAKDNREEISRLGAELEATKAELQEASAAREELGRDYDLLLGRIGTMRDALKAKMNAESDELKRLRVAAAAAAEALARHEKESERQGAAAQAQRKEFDDVRQALWESQEDASRARLDHKDAVDEYERQIADLSTRLGAAEDQLASDAAQHTRLEGRIEQLQGELNQALNAESQWVEEREVHVVTIQNLQGALETLQESKDADVDIAVEKLREELRAAAAAQRAAEGRADQAEGRLRRVELSGATAEQCQKKIADQTAELERLRHEVAVLKDHLNESMRRLREESNEFNLDKRVITNLIVGFLALPYGDSKRYEILQLMSSILQFTEEQQAKAGLIRKAGRRAQPQPSSGARTPDTGTPSSDTKDSFSDQWISFLLRESSSARAGHT
;
A
#
# COMPACT_ATOMS: atom_id res chain seq x y z
N MET A 1 -44.66 48.19 -3.72
CA MET A 1 -44.93 47.33 -2.55
C MET A 1 -45.27 45.94 -3.05
N PRO A 2 -44.62 44.87 -2.58
CA PRO A 2 -45.06 43.50 -2.87
C PRO A 2 -46.46 43.28 -2.26
N THR A 3 -47.26 42.42 -2.87
CA THR A 3 -48.61 42.14 -2.35
C THR A 3 -48.55 41.22 -1.14
N ASN A 4 -49.56 41.27 -0.26
CA ASN A 4 -49.52 40.48 0.98
C ASN A 4 -49.45 38.96 0.70
N GLN A 5 -50.11 38.49 -0.36
CA GLN A 5 -50.01 37.09 -0.84
C GLN A 5 -48.58 36.68 -1.26
N GLU A 6 -47.78 37.63 -1.74
CA GLU A 6 -46.42 37.38 -2.23
C GLU A 6 -45.41 37.28 -1.07
N LEU A 7 -45.65 38.04 0.00
CA LEU A 7 -44.99 37.85 1.30
C LEU A 7 -45.38 36.52 1.93
N GLN A 8 -46.68 36.16 1.90
CA GLN A 8 -47.19 34.87 2.38
C GLN A 8 -46.44 33.70 1.71
N LYS A 9 -46.40 33.68 0.37
CA LYS A 9 -45.69 32.64 -0.40
C LYS A 9 -44.20 32.56 -0.09
N ARG A 10 -43.52 33.71 0.15
CA ARG A 10 -42.11 33.71 0.58
C ARG A 10 -41.94 33.11 1.98
N VAL A 11 -42.84 33.40 2.91
CA VAL A 11 -42.84 32.78 4.25
C VAL A 11 -43.07 31.27 4.15
N ASP A 12 -44.01 30.80 3.33
CA ASP A 12 -44.29 29.38 3.14
C ASP A 12 -43.08 28.63 2.54
N VAL A 13 -42.40 29.22 1.55
CA VAL A 13 -41.16 28.66 0.96
C VAL A 13 -40.03 28.62 1.99
N LEU A 14 -39.84 29.69 2.79
CA LEU A 14 -38.84 29.71 3.85
C LEU A 14 -39.14 28.67 4.94
N GLN A 15 -40.40 28.49 5.34
CA GLN A 15 -40.79 27.41 6.26
C GLN A 15 -40.54 26.02 5.68
N GLN A 16 -40.79 25.81 4.39
CA GLN A 16 -40.51 24.54 3.72
C GLN A 16 -38.99 24.27 3.63
N GLN A 17 -38.18 25.29 3.37
CA GLN A 17 -36.72 25.21 3.42
C GLN A 17 -36.22 24.91 4.84
N LEU A 18 -36.78 25.57 5.86
CA LEU A 18 -36.40 25.35 7.26
C LEU A 18 -36.73 23.92 7.72
N ARG A 19 -37.86 23.35 7.29
CA ARG A 19 -38.20 21.93 7.53
C ARG A 19 -37.21 20.99 6.84
N LYS A 20 -36.92 21.21 5.55
CA LYS A 20 -35.92 20.42 4.81
C LYS A 20 -34.53 20.47 5.45
N ALA A 21 -34.10 21.63 5.93
CA ALA A 21 -32.85 21.79 6.67
C ALA A 21 -32.88 21.05 8.01
N GLY A 22 -33.97 21.14 8.77
CA GLY A 22 -34.15 20.40 10.02
C GLY A 22 -34.16 18.88 9.83
N ASP A 23 -34.76 18.37 8.75
CA ASP A 23 -34.78 16.94 8.45
C ASP A 23 -33.41 16.44 7.90
N HIS A 24 -32.66 17.30 7.20
CA HIS A 24 -31.27 16.99 6.83
C HIS A 24 -30.34 16.97 8.05
N LEU A 25 -30.48 17.93 8.98
CA LEU A 25 -29.73 17.94 10.24
C LEU A 25 -30.03 16.71 11.11
N LYS A 26 -31.27 16.22 11.13
CA LYS A 26 -31.61 14.94 11.79
C LYS A 26 -30.89 13.75 11.14
N ARG A 27 -30.82 13.70 9.80
CA ARG A 27 -30.07 12.63 9.09
C ARG A 27 -28.59 12.68 9.44
N LEU A 28 -27.96 13.85 9.36
CA LEU A 28 -26.56 14.05 9.74
C LEU A 28 -26.31 13.67 11.22
N ALA A 29 -27.28 13.93 12.12
CA ALA A 29 -27.18 13.50 13.51
C ALA A 29 -27.24 11.96 13.67
N SER A 30 -28.12 11.26 12.94
CA SER A 30 -28.16 9.79 12.94
C SER A 30 -26.99 9.12 12.20
N GLU A 31 -26.46 9.78 11.17
CA GLU A 31 -25.26 9.34 10.45
C GLU A 31 -24.03 9.49 11.36
N ASN A 32 -23.90 10.61 12.08
CA ASN A 32 -22.85 10.79 13.08
C ASN A 32 -22.96 9.82 14.28
N SER A 33 -24.17 9.46 14.75
CA SER A 33 -24.30 8.45 15.81
C SER A 33 -23.87 7.06 15.32
N SER A 34 -24.31 6.67 14.10
CA SER A 34 -23.88 5.42 13.46
C SER A 34 -22.36 5.36 13.25
N LEU A 35 -21.73 6.46 12.81
CA LEU A 35 -20.28 6.56 12.70
C LEU A 35 -19.57 6.50 14.06
N THR A 36 -20.19 6.99 15.13
CA THR A 36 -19.64 6.90 16.49
C THR A 36 -19.68 5.45 16.99
N GLU A 37 -20.82 4.77 16.82
CA GLU A 37 -20.98 3.34 17.15
C GLU A 37 -19.99 2.46 16.36
N GLU A 38 -19.76 2.75 15.07
CA GLU A 38 -18.78 2.02 14.25
C GLU A 38 -17.33 2.28 14.67
N VAL A 39 -16.98 3.50 15.13
CA VAL A 39 -15.66 3.81 15.70
C VAL A 39 -15.44 3.11 17.04
N GLU A 40 -16.46 3.03 17.91
CA GLU A 40 -16.41 2.23 19.15
C GLU A 40 -16.24 0.73 18.83
N ARG A 41 -16.92 0.23 17.79
CA ARG A 41 -16.78 -1.16 17.32
C ARG A 41 -15.39 -1.47 16.76
N LEU A 42 -14.79 -0.54 16.01
CA LEU A 42 -13.46 -0.69 15.43
C LEU A 42 -12.36 -0.61 16.49
N THR A 43 -12.41 0.37 17.41
CA THR A 43 -11.46 0.48 18.52
C THR A 43 -11.57 -0.69 19.50
N GLY A 44 -12.78 -1.22 19.73
CA GLY A 44 -12.99 -2.49 20.43
C GLY A 44 -12.25 -3.65 19.76
N ARG A 45 -12.37 -3.79 18.44
CA ARG A 45 -11.66 -4.83 17.67
C ARG A 45 -10.14 -4.64 17.65
N GLU A 46 -9.65 -3.41 17.59
CA GLU A 46 -8.23 -3.09 17.70
C GLU A 46 -7.66 -3.53 19.06
N SER A 47 -8.37 -3.27 20.15
CA SER A 47 -7.96 -3.73 21.50
C SER A 47 -7.90 -5.26 21.61
N GLN A 48 -8.83 -5.97 20.95
CA GLN A 48 -8.82 -7.45 20.89
C GLN A 48 -7.60 -7.97 20.11
N LEU A 49 -7.31 -7.40 18.94
CA LEU A 49 -6.13 -7.77 18.14
C LEU A 49 -4.82 -7.48 18.87
N LEU A 50 -4.74 -6.38 19.63
CA LEU A 50 -3.59 -6.08 20.48
C LEU A 50 -3.43 -7.12 21.62
N SER A 51 -4.52 -7.55 22.26
CA SER A 51 -4.44 -8.62 23.27
C SER A 51 -3.99 -9.96 22.67
N GLN A 52 -4.51 -10.34 21.49
CA GLN A 52 -4.10 -11.56 20.79
C GLN A 52 -2.62 -11.50 20.34
N ALA A 53 -2.14 -10.33 19.90
CA ALA A 53 -0.73 -10.13 19.57
C ALA A 53 0.18 -10.26 20.80
N GLN A 54 -0.27 -9.82 21.98
CA GLN A 54 0.46 -9.99 23.25
C GLN A 54 0.46 -11.45 23.74
N GLU A 55 -0.65 -12.17 23.61
CA GLU A 55 -0.73 -13.61 23.92
C GLU A 55 0.17 -14.44 22.99
N LEU A 56 0.19 -14.14 21.69
CA LEU A 56 1.07 -14.78 20.71
C LEU A 56 2.54 -14.45 20.96
N ALA A 57 2.88 -13.21 21.35
CA ALA A 57 4.24 -12.83 21.71
C ALA A 57 4.73 -13.60 22.96
N ALA A 58 3.90 -13.69 24.01
CA ALA A 58 4.23 -14.47 25.21
C ALA A 58 4.42 -15.96 24.89
N SER A 59 3.60 -16.53 24.02
CA SER A 59 3.75 -17.92 23.54
C SER A 59 5.02 -18.12 22.70
N ALA A 60 5.44 -17.11 21.93
CA ALA A 60 6.67 -17.15 21.14
C ALA A 60 7.93 -17.04 22.03
N ASP A 61 7.89 -16.25 23.10
CA ASP A 61 8.98 -16.17 24.08
C ASP A 61 9.12 -17.49 24.86
N ASP A 62 8.02 -18.10 25.32
CA ASP A 62 8.02 -19.36 26.09
C ASP A 62 8.55 -20.54 25.25
N SER A 63 8.07 -20.69 24.02
CA SER A 63 8.61 -21.69 23.07
C SER A 63 10.04 -21.36 22.61
N GLY A 64 10.41 -20.08 22.55
CA GLY A 64 11.79 -19.64 22.34
C GLY A 64 12.74 -20.08 23.46
N VAL A 65 12.27 -20.12 24.71
CA VAL A 65 13.02 -20.63 25.86
C VAL A 65 13.18 -22.16 25.80
N GLU A 66 12.15 -22.92 25.40
CA GLU A 66 12.28 -24.37 25.19
C GLU A 66 13.28 -24.72 24.06
N ILE A 67 13.25 -23.97 22.95
CA ILE A 67 14.21 -24.12 21.86
C ILE A 67 15.63 -23.74 22.32
N ALA A 68 15.79 -22.65 23.07
CA ALA A 68 17.09 -22.27 23.63
C ALA A 68 17.65 -23.33 24.59
N HIS A 69 16.79 -23.97 25.41
CA HIS A 69 17.22 -24.99 26.35
C HIS A 69 17.61 -26.31 25.65
N THR A 70 16.95 -26.67 24.54
CA THR A 70 17.26 -27.89 23.77
C THR A 70 18.46 -27.72 22.83
N VAL A 71 18.73 -26.50 22.34
CA VAL A 71 19.94 -26.19 21.56
C VAL A 71 21.20 -26.13 22.43
N ASN A 72 21.06 -25.84 23.73
CA ASN A 72 22.18 -25.68 24.66
C ASN A 72 22.58 -26.97 25.41
N ASP A 73 21.92 -28.11 25.16
CA ASP A 73 22.43 -29.43 25.57
C ASP A 73 23.54 -29.89 24.60
N ASP A 74 24.73 -30.20 25.13
CA ASP A 74 25.97 -30.44 24.37
C ASP A 74 25.85 -31.49 23.24
N ALA A 75 24.91 -32.44 23.34
CA ALA A 75 24.65 -33.46 22.34
C ALA A 75 24.12 -32.88 21.01
N GLY A 76 23.24 -31.88 21.04
CA GLY A 76 22.65 -31.28 19.83
C GLY A 76 23.70 -30.51 19.04
N GLY A 77 24.48 -29.66 19.73
CA GLY A 77 25.60 -28.94 19.14
C GLY A 77 26.72 -29.86 18.64
N ALA A 78 26.96 -31.01 19.28
CA ALA A 78 27.89 -32.02 18.77
C ALA A 78 27.41 -32.60 17.43
N MET A 79 26.17 -33.09 17.37
CA MET A 79 25.60 -33.64 16.13
C MET A 79 25.62 -32.63 14.98
N LEU A 80 25.25 -31.37 15.20
CA LEU A 80 25.25 -30.36 14.15
C LEU A 80 26.65 -30.15 13.55
N ARG A 81 27.68 -30.04 14.41
CA ARG A 81 29.08 -29.84 14.01
C ARG A 81 29.70 -31.08 13.37
N ASP A 82 29.19 -32.28 13.64
CA ASP A 82 29.57 -33.51 12.92
C ASP A 82 28.88 -33.58 11.55
N TRP A 83 27.62 -33.15 11.44
CA TRP A 83 26.88 -33.05 10.18
C TRP A 83 27.49 -32.01 9.23
N GLU A 84 27.89 -30.84 9.74
CA GLU A 84 28.62 -29.82 8.97
C GLU A 84 29.96 -30.34 8.44
N ARG A 85 30.68 -31.15 9.24
CA ARG A 85 31.93 -31.80 8.80
C ARG A 85 31.68 -32.84 7.71
N ALA A 86 30.70 -33.71 7.91
CA ALA A 86 30.32 -34.71 6.91
C ALA A 86 29.88 -34.06 5.59
N ALA A 87 29.09 -32.98 5.65
CA ALA A 87 28.67 -32.20 4.49
C ALA A 87 29.85 -31.49 3.80
N GLY A 88 30.80 -30.93 4.57
CA GLY A 88 32.02 -30.32 4.04
C GLY A 88 32.96 -31.33 3.36
N GLU A 89 33.09 -32.53 3.93
CA GLU A 89 33.84 -33.65 3.32
C GLU A 89 33.16 -34.16 2.04
N TRP A 90 31.82 -34.27 2.02
CA TRP A 90 31.04 -34.59 0.81
C TRP A 90 31.21 -33.53 -0.28
N ALA A 91 31.07 -32.25 0.04
CA ALA A 91 31.26 -31.15 -0.91
C ALA A 91 32.70 -31.12 -1.48
N SER A 92 33.69 -31.47 -0.66
CA SER A 92 35.09 -31.61 -1.08
C SER A 92 35.32 -32.81 -1.99
N GLN A 93 34.70 -33.96 -1.72
CA GLN A 93 34.76 -35.14 -2.59
C GLN A 93 34.05 -34.91 -3.94
N LEU A 94 33.01 -34.08 -3.96
CA LEU A 94 32.30 -33.64 -5.17
C LEU A 94 32.97 -32.47 -5.90
N GLY A 95 34.07 -31.92 -5.38
CA GLY A 95 34.88 -30.89 -6.04
C GLY A 95 34.25 -29.50 -6.13
N LEU A 96 33.24 -29.19 -5.30
CA LEU A 96 32.47 -27.95 -5.38
C LEU A 96 33.15 -26.79 -4.64
N VAL A 97 33.46 -25.71 -5.36
CA VAL A 97 33.98 -24.46 -4.80
C VAL A 97 32.81 -23.52 -4.48
N PRO A 98 32.70 -22.95 -3.26
CA PRO A 98 31.59 -22.08 -2.90
C PRO A 98 31.66 -20.73 -3.64
N GLY A 99 30.56 -20.34 -4.31
CA GLY A 99 30.41 -19.00 -4.89
C GLY A 99 29.74 -18.86 -6.27
N SER A 100 29.16 -19.93 -6.85
CA SER A 100 28.45 -19.86 -8.14
C SER A 100 26.93 -20.04 -7.97
N GLU A 101 26.15 -18.99 -8.17
CA GLU A 101 24.68 -19.02 -8.04
C GLU A 101 23.95 -19.65 -9.26
N ALA A 102 24.69 -20.08 -10.29
CA ALA A 102 24.13 -20.46 -11.59
C ALA A 102 23.69 -21.92 -11.74
N GLU A 103 23.92 -22.79 -10.73
CA GLU A 103 23.95 -24.25 -10.95
C GLU A 103 22.87 -25.07 -10.24
N GLY A 104 21.86 -24.48 -9.59
CA GLY A 104 20.72 -25.24 -9.04
C GLY A 104 20.09 -26.25 -10.03
N PRO A 105 19.79 -25.86 -11.29
CA PRO A 105 19.28 -26.78 -12.32
C PRO A 105 20.34 -27.73 -12.93
N ALA A 106 21.62 -27.58 -12.58
CA ALA A 106 22.69 -28.49 -12.98
C ALA A 106 22.97 -29.52 -11.87
N ILE A 107 23.05 -29.08 -10.62
CA ILE A 107 23.12 -29.89 -9.41
C ILE A 107 21.93 -30.84 -9.34
N LEU A 108 20.69 -30.36 -9.55
CA LEU A 108 19.51 -31.24 -9.59
C LEU A 108 19.56 -32.30 -10.70
N ARG A 109 20.16 -31.99 -11.87
CA ARG A 109 20.36 -32.98 -12.95
C ARG A 109 21.53 -33.92 -12.69
N SER A 110 22.56 -33.49 -11.98
CA SER A 110 23.65 -34.36 -11.52
C SER A 110 23.17 -35.32 -10.43
N ILE A 111 22.39 -34.83 -9.46
CA ILE A 111 21.74 -35.64 -8.42
C ILE A 111 20.75 -36.61 -9.06
N GLN A 112 19.88 -36.16 -9.98
CA GLN A 112 18.98 -37.07 -10.71
C GLN A 112 19.78 -38.13 -11.48
N ALA A 113 20.85 -37.78 -12.20
CA ALA A 113 21.68 -38.74 -12.90
C ALA A 113 22.43 -39.71 -11.96
N HIS A 114 22.74 -39.30 -10.71
CA HIS A 114 23.32 -40.18 -9.70
C HIS A 114 22.26 -41.09 -9.05
N ILE A 115 21.03 -40.62 -8.89
CA ILE A 115 19.87 -41.42 -8.45
C ILE A 115 19.51 -42.45 -9.54
N ASP A 116 19.40 -42.04 -10.80
CA ASP A 116 19.15 -42.91 -11.96
C ASP A 116 20.28 -43.94 -12.18
N ALA A 117 21.51 -43.63 -11.74
CA ALA A 117 22.64 -44.58 -11.72
C ALA A 117 22.71 -45.45 -10.45
N SER A 118 22.01 -45.07 -9.37
CA SER A 118 21.97 -45.80 -8.09
C SER A 118 20.69 -46.61 -7.88
N ILE A 119 19.70 -46.48 -8.78
CA ILE A 119 18.51 -47.32 -8.83
C ILE A 119 18.73 -48.39 -9.93
N PRO A 120 19.11 -49.63 -9.59
CA PRO A 120 19.24 -50.72 -10.56
C PRO A 120 17.87 -51.20 -11.05
N GLY A 121 17.32 -50.49 -12.03
CA GLY A 121 16.09 -50.88 -12.72
C GLY A 121 16.24 -52.19 -13.47
N SER A 122 15.47 -53.20 -13.08
CA SER A 122 15.20 -54.47 -13.81
C SER A 122 16.40 -55.39 -14.11
N SER A 123 16.76 -56.26 -13.15
CA SER A 123 17.17 -57.66 -13.44
C SER A 123 17.28 -58.59 -12.22
N GLU A 124 17.44 -58.04 -11.00
CA GLU A 124 17.88 -58.80 -9.80
C GLU A 124 16.85 -59.72 -9.12
N SER A 125 15.92 -60.32 -9.85
CA SER A 125 15.19 -61.51 -9.37
C SER A 125 16.09 -62.75 -9.41
N ALA A 126 16.91 -62.91 -10.46
CA ALA A 126 17.77 -64.09 -10.61
C ALA A 126 18.97 -64.09 -9.64
N GLY A 127 19.67 -62.95 -9.51
CA GLY A 127 20.92 -62.85 -8.72
C GLY A 127 20.70 -63.05 -7.21
N ALA A 128 19.68 -62.39 -6.65
CA ALA A 128 19.35 -62.51 -5.22
C ALA A 128 18.88 -63.92 -4.85
N GLU A 129 18.06 -64.56 -5.70
CA GLU A 129 17.69 -65.98 -5.52
C GLU A 129 18.89 -66.93 -5.71
N GLN A 130 19.80 -66.64 -6.64
CA GLN A 130 20.96 -67.49 -6.87
C GLN A 130 21.95 -67.42 -5.70
N LEU A 131 22.25 -66.23 -5.17
CA LEU A 131 23.11 -66.07 -4.01
C LEU A 131 22.48 -66.62 -2.73
N THR A 132 21.16 -66.49 -2.54
CA THR A 132 20.49 -67.13 -1.39
C THR A 132 20.41 -68.65 -1.53
N ARG A 133 20.28 -69.20 -2.74
CA ARG A 133 20.44 -70.64 -3.00
C ARG A 133 21.87 -71.10 -2.74
N GLU A 134 22.90 -70.42 -3.25
CA GLU A 134 24.30 -70.77 -3.00
C GLU A 134 24.66 -70.68 -1.51
N VAL A 135 24.19 -69.66 -0.78
CA VAL A 135 24.41 -69.56 0.68
C VAL A 135 23.62 -70.62 1.46
N ALA A 136 22.42 -71.00 1.02
CA ALA A 136 21.67 -72.12 1.61
C ALA A 136 22.34 -73.47 1.33
N GLN A 137 22.89 -73.66 0.12
CA GLN A 137 23.54 -74.88 -0.32
C GLN A 137 24.91 -75.04 0.37
N LEU A 138 25.72 -73.99 0.44
CA LEU A 138 26.96 -73.98 1.24
C LEU A 138 26.70 -74.21 2.75
N ARG A 139 25.55 -73.80 3.28
CA ARG A 139 25.13 -74.12 4.66
C ARG A 139 24.70 -75.58 4.82
N LEU A 140 24.04 -76.16 3.80
CA LEU A 140 23.66 -77.57 3.79
C LEU A 140 24.91 -78.48 3.68
N ASP A 141 25.83 -78.14 2.78
CA ASP A 141 27.10 -78.84 2.59
C ASP A 141 27.96 -78.75 3.86
N ALA A 142 28.04 -77.57 4.51
CA ALA A 142 28.72 -77.39 5.79
C ALA A 142 28.06 -78.18 6.95
N ALA A 143 26.74 -78.36 6.94
CA ALA A 143 26.04 -79.21 7.91
C ALA A 143 26.34 -80.70 7.69
N GLN A 144 26.36 -81.16 6.44
CA GLN A 144 26.73 -82.54 6.09
C GLN A 144 28.22 -82.82 6.38
N GLU A 145 29.11 -81.83 6.23
CA GLU A 145 30.48 -81.91 6.72
C GLU A 145 30.59 -81.96 8.25
N ALA A 146 29.65 -81.36 9.00
CA ALA A 146 29.64 -81.42 10.46
C ALA A 146 29.14 -82.78 10.97
N GLU A 147 28.04 -83.30 10.41
CA GLU A 147 27.52 -84.64 10.75
C GLU A 147 28.52 -85.75 10.39
N SER A 148 29.18 -85.65 9.22
CA SER A 148 30.21 -86.62 8.83
C SER A 148 31.50 -86.52 9.67
N LYS A 149 31.83 -85.35 10.23
CA LYS A 149 32.91 -85.22 11.23
C LYS A 149 32.51 -85.85 12.57
N GLN A 150 31.32 -85.57 13.11
CA GLN A 150 30.84 -86.24 14.33
C GLN A 150 30.78 -87.77 14.16
N GLY A 151 30.25 -88.24 13.02
CA GLY A 151 30.21 -89.66 12.65
C GLY A 151 31.58 -90.29 12.34
N LEU A 152 32.67 -89.51 12.33
CA LEU A 152 34.05 -89.99 12.30
C LEU A 152 34.71 -89.91 13.68
N GLU A 153 34.47 -88.85 14.44
CA GLU A 153 34.91 -88.69 15.84
C GLU A 153 34.33 -89.78 16.75
N GLU A 154 33.04 -90.10 16.62
CA GLU A 154 32.39 -91.19 17.36
C GLU A 154 32.98 -92.57 16.98
N LYS A 155 33.41 -92.74 15.73
CA LYS A 155 34.13 -93.94 15.27
C LYS A 155 35.59 -93.95 15.74
N LEU A 156 36.20 -92.78 15.96
CA LEU A 156 37.53 -92.66 16.55
C LEU A 156 37.47 -93.08 18.02
N ALA A 157 36.52 -92.56 18.79
CA ALA A 157 36.28 -92.96 20.17
C ALA A 157 36.01 -94.48 20.28
N GLN A 158 35.16 -95.05 19.41
CA GLN A 158 34.94 -96.51 19.36
C GLN A 158 36.18 -97.32 18.93
N MET A 159 37.18 -96.71 18.29
CA MET A 159 38.48 -97.35 18.02
C MET A 159 39.44 -97.20 19.22
N GLU A 160 39.43 -96.06 19.90
CA GLU A 160 40.23 -95.79 21.11
C GLU A 160 39.78 -96.66 22.29
N ASP A 161 38.47 -96.79 22.55
CA ASP A 161 37.93 -97.73 23.54
C ASP A 161 38.33 -99.18 23.22
N ARG A 162 38.37 -99.54 21.93
CA ARG A 162 38.78 -100.88 21.49
C ARG A 162 40.29 -101.10 21.56
N LEU A 163 41.10 -100.06 21.47
CA LEU A 163 42.54 -100.11 21.72
C LEU A 163 42.81 -100.25 23.22
N GLN A 164 42.17 -99.45 24.07
CA GLN A 164 42.29 -99.57 25.53
C GLN A 164 41.82 -100.95 26.03
N ALA A 165 40.75 -101.51 25.47
CA ALA A 165 40.31 -102.87 25.76
C ALA A 165 41.31 -103.95 25.30
N PHE A 166 42.11 -103.68 24.26
CA PHE A 166 43.15 -104.59 23.77
C PHE A 166 44.42 -104.49 24.64
N GLU A 167 44.86 -103.27 24.98
CA GLU A 167 45.96 -103.02 25.92
C GLU A 167 45.68 -103.64 27.29
N ALA A 168 44.44 -103.53 27.79
CA ALA A 168 44.03 -104.22 29.03
C ALA A 168 44.24 -105.75 28.94
N GLY A 169 43.77 -106.38 27.86
CA GLY A 169 43.97 -107.82 27.62
C GLY A 169 45.44 -108.22 27.45
N GLU A 170 46.27 -107.35 26.86
CA GLU A 170 47.71 -107.57 26.75
C GLU A 170 48.39 -107.51 28.12
N THR A 171 47.99 -106.60 29.02
CA THR A 171 48.50 -106.59 30.40
C THR A 171 48.09 -107.80 31.23
N GLU A 172 46.91 -108.39 30.99
CA GLU A 172 46.52 -109.66 31.63
C GLU A 172 47.33 -110.84 31.11
N LEU A 173 47.64 -110.89 29.81
CA LEU A 173 48.50 -111.92 29.21
C LEU A 173 49.95 -111.84 29.70
N VAL A 174 50.53 -110.64 29.80
CA VAL A 174 51.87 -110.44 30.39
C VAL A 174 51.87 -110.89 31.86
N ARG A 175 50.84 -110.53 32.63
CA ARG A 175 50.69 -110.95 34.03
C ARG A 175 50.49 -112.47 34.22
N ALA A 176 49.96 -113.16 33.21
CA ALA A 176 49.85 -114.62 33.19
C ALA A 176 51.17 -115.32 32.81
N LEU A 177 52.09 -114.63 32.12
CA LEU A 177 53.39 -115.16 31.69
C LEU A 177 54.51 -114.95 32.72
N ASP A 178 54.57 -113.79 33.40
CA ASP A 178 55.51 -113.53 34.49
C ASP A 178 55.26 -114.42 35.74
N GLY A 179 54.10 -115.08 35.83
CA GLY A 179 53.73 -115.96 36.94
C GLY A 179 54.28 -117.39 36.87
N LEU A 180 55.03 -117.77 35.82
CA LEU A 180 55.39 -119.16 35.55
C LEU A 180 56.90 -119.47 35.57
N ALA A 181 57.68 -118.69 36.32
CA ALA A 181 59.13 -118.81 36.38
C ALA A 181 59.73 -118.59 37.79
N ASP A 182 59.33 -119.39 38.79
CA ASP A 182 60.25 -119.99 39.77
C ASP A 182 59.58 -120.95 40.78
N SER A 183 60.37 -121.90 41.32
CA SER A 183 60.09 -122.83 42.44
C SER A 183 59.07 -123.99 42.25
N ASP A 184 59.63 -125.17 41.95
CA ASP A 184 59.29 -126.52 42.49
C ASP A 184 57.84 -126.87 42.87
N GLY A 185 57.08 -127.44 41.91
CA GLY A 185 55.78 -128.07 42.20
C GLY A 185 55.06 -128.68 41.00
N ILE A 186 55.58 -129.77 40.40
CA ILE A 186 54.95 -130.43 39.24
C ILE A 186 53.67 -131.19 39.67
N PRO A 187 52.54 -131.10 38.92
CA PRO A 187 51.28 -130.71 39.58
C PRO A 187 50.10 -131.70 39.45
N ASP A 188 49.12 -131.53 40.34
CA ASP A 188 47.77 -132.09 40.22
C ASP A 188 46.86 -131.16 39.40
N THR A 189 46.36 -131.62 38.23
CA THR A 189 44.95 -131.49 37.75
C THR A 189 44.75 -132.11 36.34
N VAL A 190 45.14 -133.38 36.14
CA VAL A 190 44.82 -134.18 34.93
C VAL A 190 44.81 -135.68 35.29
N PRO A 191 43.95 -136.56 34.74
CA PRO A 191 42.52 -136.47 34.44
C PRO A 191 41.70 -137.56 35.20
N GLU A 192 40.36 -137.57 35.10
CA GLU A 192 39.54 -138.60 35.80
C GLU A 192 39.25 -139.89 34.98
N SER A 193 39.58 -139.93 33.68
CA SER A 193 39.14 -140.98 32.74
C SER A 193 39.90 -142.33 32.79
N LEU A 194 40.86 -142.52 33.72
CA LEU A 194 41.79 -143.67 33.71
C LEU A 194 42.00 -144.40 35.07
N ARG A 195 41.18 -144.16 36.11
CA ARG A 195 41.45 -144.68 37.47
C ARG A 195 41.01 -146.12 37.86
N PRO A 196 40.05 -146.82 37.22
CA PRO A 196 39.63 -148.16 37.67
C PRO A 196 40.20 -149.35 36.86
N GLY A 197 41.13 -149.13 35.94
CA GLY A 197 41.68 -150.19 35.07
C GLY A 197 42.77 -151.09 35.69
N LEU A 198 43.32 -150.73 36.85
CA LEU A 198 44.58 -151.29 37.36
C LEU A 198 44.51 -151.99 38.73
N GLU A 199 43.38 -151.86 39.45
CA GLU A 199 43.17 -152.43 40.80
C GLU A 199 42.60 -153.87 40.81
N ARG A 200 42.42 -154.49 39.62
CA ARG A 200 42.13 -155.94 39.51
C ARG A 200 43.28 -156.72 38.87
N VAL A 201 44.49 -156.32 39.24
CA VAL A 201 45.68 -157.18 39.28
C VAL A 201 45.30 -158.48 40.02
N ARG A 202 45.36 -159.68 39.42
CA ARG A 202 46.56 -160.38 38.92
C ARG A 202 47.49 -160.85 40.05
N LEU A 203 46.97 -161.52 41.09
CA LEU A 203 47.65 -162.68 41.71
C LEU A 203 46.78 -163.55 42.65
N VAL A 204 46.42 -164.78 42.22
CA VAL A 204 46.27 -166.08 42.95
C VAL A 204 46.02 -167.12 41.82
N LEU A 205 46.98 -167.87 41.26
CA LEU A 205 47.79 -169.02 41.76
C LEU A 205 46.93 -170.24 42.23
N ARG A 206 47.22 -171.53 41.94
CA ARG A 206 48.08 -172.25 40.96
C ARG A 206 47.90 -173.80 41.15
N GLN A 207 48.18 -174.65 40.13
CA GLN A 207 48.49 -176.13 40.18
C GLN A 207 47.34 -177.21 40.03
N PRO A 208 47.62 -178.52 39.69
CA PRO A 208 46.94 -179.19 38.53
C PRO A 208 46.67 -180.75 38.55
N ARG A 209 46.03 -181.28 37.47
CA ARG A 209 46.05 -182.69 36.91
C ARG A 209 45.58 -183.87 37.84
N PRO A 210 45.44 -185.16 37.41
CA PRO A 210 45.77 -185.93 36.16
C PRO A 210 44.54 -186.10 35.21
N ALA A 211 44.43 -186.88 34.09
CA ALA A 211 45.18 -187.98 33.39
C ALA A 211 44.87 -189.47 33.81
N ASP A 212 44.88 -190.53 32.96
CA ASP A 212 44.77 -190.81 31.48
C ASP A 212 44.51 -192.36 31.24
N SER A 213 44.42 -192.87 29.98
CA SER A 213 44.47 -194.33 29.50
C SER A 213 43.19 -195.23 29.54
N GLN A 214 42.90 -196.28 28.71
CA GLN A 214 43.57 -197.24 27.76
C GLN A 214 43.88 -198.66 28.34
N GLU A 215 43.70 -199.84 27.66
CA GLU A 215 43.18 -200.20 26.30
C GLU A 215 42.54 -201.64 26.16
N ALA A 216 42.94 -202.51 25.20
CA ALA A 216 42.19 -203.68 24.65
C ALA A 216 42.74 -205.13 24.97
N GLY A 217 41.98 -206.20 24.62
CA GLY A 217 42.38 -207.64 24.72
C GLY A 217 41.33 -208.66 24.18
N ALA A 218 41.69 -209.93 23.89
CA ALA A 218 40.79 -210.90 23.19
C ALA A 218 41.06 -212.43 23.39
N LYS A 219 40.08 -213.26 22.98
CA LYS A 219 40.02 -214.77 22.92
C LYS A 219 39.74 -215.49 24.26
N ASP A 220 39.18 -216.71 24.33
CA ASP A 220 38.79 -217.72 23.30
C ASP A 220 37.55 -218.56 23.75
N ASN A 221 37.20 -219.60 22.97
CA ASN A 221 36.14 -220.63 23.14
C ASN A 221 34.74 -220.31 22.56
N ARG A 222 33.97 -221.38 22.36
CA ARG A 222 33.06 -221.59 21.21
C ARG A 222 31.83 -222.42 21.65
N GLU A 223 30.70 -222.26 20.94
CA GLU A 223 29.36 -222.81 21.27
C GLU A 223 28.77 -222.12 22.53
N GLU A 224 27.86 -221.14 22.40
CA GLU A 224 26.50 -221.29 21.86
C GLU A 224 26.10 -220.16 20.88
N ILE A 225 26.75 -220.12 19.71
CA ILE A 225 26.66 -219.05 18.68
C ILE A 225 25.25 -218.91 18.03
N SER A 226 24.29 -219.78 18.33
CA SER A 226 22.96 -219.81 17.72
C SER A 226 21.90 -218.88 18.34
N ARG A 227 22.12 -218.31 19.54
CA ARG A 227 21.12 -217.49 20.24
C ARG A 227 21.32 -215.97 20.10
N LEU A 228 22.55 -215.48 20.21
CA LEU A 228 22.85 -214.05 20.14
C LEU A 228 22.73 -213.42 18.73
N GLY A 229 22.51 -214.25 17.69
CA GLY A 229 22.37 -213.78 16.30
C GLY A 229 21.10 -212.96 16.03
N ALA A 230 20.06 -213.09 16.85
CA ALA A 230 18.79 -212.36 16.67
C ALA A 230 18.83 -210.94 17.26
N GLU A 231 19.57 -210.73 18.34
CA GLU A 231 19.59 -209.46 19.10
C GLU A 231 20.54 -208.42 18.48
N LEU A 232 21.53 -208.87 17.68
CA LEU A 232 22.52 -208.01 17.06
C LEU A 232 22.00 -207.20 15.84
N GLU A 233 21.00 -207.69 15.10
CA GLU A 233 20.43 -206.93 13.98
C GLU A 233 19.43 -205.86 14.43
N ALA A 234 18.69 -206.10 15.53
CA ALA A 234 17.79 -205.09 16.10
C ALA A 234 18.57 -203.81 16.52
N THR A 235 19.67 -203.98 17.25
CA THR A 235 20.49 -202.87 17.77
C THR A 235 21.25 -202.08 16.70
N LYS A 236 21.39 -202.61 15.47
CA LYS A 236 21.97 -201.86 14.33
C LYS A 236 20.98 -200.88 13.69
N ALA A 237 19.70 -201.23 13.65
CA ALA A 237 18.66 -200.40 13.04
C ALA A 237 18.50 -199.08 13.80
N GLU A 238 18.37 -199.15 15.13
CA GLU A 238 18.25 -198.01 16.04
C GLU A 238 19.43 -197.03 15.91
N LEU A 239 20.65 -197.56 15.67
CA LEU A 239 21.86 -196.74 15.52
C LEU A 239 21.90 -195.95 14.19
N GLN A 240 21.35 -196.50 13.10
CA GLN A 240 21.25 -195.77 11.84
C GLN A 240 20.20 -194.65 11.91
N GLU A 241 19.04 -194.91 12.51
CA GLU A 241 17.97 -193.92 12.67
C GLU A 241 18.43 -192.71 13.50
N ALA A 242 19.16 -192.96 14.59
CA ALA A 242 19.78 -191.91 15.41
C ALA A 242 20.84 -191.07 14.66
N SER A 243 21.46 -191.62 13.60
CA SER A 243 22.46 -190.89 12.80
C SER A 243 21.82 -189.91 11.79
N ALA A 244 20.70 -190.29 11.17
CA ALA A 244 19.99 -189.45 10.21
C ALA A 244 19.40 -188.19 10.85
N ALA A 245 18.74 -188.35 12.01
CA ALA A 245 18.19 -187.23 12.79
C ALA A 245 19.25 -186.18 13.19
N ARG A 246 20.52 -186.61 13.36
CA ARG A 246 21.63 -185.71 13.68
C ARG A 246 22.07 -184.86 12.48
N GLU A 247 21.92 -185.34 11.26
CA GLU A 247 22.21 -184.52 10.07
C GLU A 247 21.09 -183.51 9.78
N GLU A 248 19.82 -183.85 10.00
CA GLU A 248 18.71 -182.89 9.85
C GLU A 248 18.86 -181.72 10.83
N LEU A 249 19.12 -182.00 12.11
CA LEU A 249 19.44 -180.97 13.10
C LEU A 249 20.66 -180.10 12.73
N GLY A 250 21.63 -180.64 11.99
CA GLY A 250 22.74 -179.86 11.44
C GLY A 250 22.29 -178.88 10.35
N ARG A 251 21.48 -179.36 9.39
CA ARG A 251 20.93 -178.52 8.30
C ARG A 251 20.03 -177.41 8.82
N ASP A 252 19.21 -177.69 9.83
CA ASP A 252 18.36 -176.70 10.50
C ASP A 252 19.18 -175.64 11.24
N TYR A 253 20.29 -176.03 11.87
CA TYR A 253 21.20 -175.09 12.54
C TYR A 253 21.86 -174.13 11.55
N ASP A 254 22.35 -174.64 10.41
CA ASP A 254 22.95 -173.81 9.35
C ASP A 254 21.90 -172.90 8.66
N LEU A 255 20.66 -173.38 8.46
CA LEU A 255 19.55 -172.56 7.97
C LEU A 255 19.20 -171.41 8.94
N LEU A 256 19.18 -171.70 10.25
CA LEU A 256 19.03 -170.69 11.29
C LEU A 256 20.21 -169.71 11.29
N LEU A 257 21.45 -170.17 11.15
CA LEU A 257 22.63 -169.31 11.08
C LEU A 257 22.60 -168.39 9.86
N GLY A 258 22.21 -168.91 8.69
CA GLY A 258 22.02 -168.15 7.46
C GLY A 258 20.89 -167.11 7.57
N ARG A 259 19.77 -167.47 8.23
CA ARG A 259 18.66 -166.54 8.49
C ARG A 259 19.03 -165.47 9.52
N ILE A 260 19.82 -165.80 10.54
CA ILE A 260 20.39 -164.83 11.48
C ILE A 260 21.40 -163.92 10.76
N GLY A 261 22.17 -164.46 9.81
CA GLY A 261 23.05 -163.70 8.93
C GLY A 261 22.29 -162.65 8.11
N THR A 262 21.28 -163.06 7.34
CA THR A 262 20.48 -162.15 6.52
C THR A 262 19.67 -161.16 7.36
N MET A 263 19.13 -161.56 8.53
CA MET A 263 18.48 -160.62 9.45
C MET A 263 19.46 -159.61 10.05
N ARG A 264 20.68 -160.03 10.41
CA ARG A 264 21.73 -159.15 10.94
C ARG A 264 22.23 -158.15 9.90
N ASP A 265 22.42 -158.58 8.66
CA ASP A 265 22.88 -157.69 7.59
C ASP A 265 21.74 -156.81 7.05
N ALA A 266 20.48 -157.27 7.06
CA ALA A 266 19.31 -156.43 6.83
C ALA A 266 19.08 -155.40 7.95
N LEU A 267 19.36 -155.75 9.22
CA LEU A 267 19.29 -154.83 10.34
C LEU A 267 20.42 -153.80 10.32
N LYS A 268 21.63 -154.17 9.87
CA LYS A 268 22.70 -153.20 9.54
C LYS A 268 22.30 -152.28 8.39
N ALA A 269 21.71 -152.81 7.32
CA ALA A 269 21.24 -152.00 6.20
C ALA A 269 20.15 -151.01 6.63
N LYS A 270 19.19 -151.44 7.47
CA LYS A 270 18.22 -150.56 8.11
C LYS A 270 18.88 -149.52 9.02
N MET A 271 19.73 -149.93 9.96
CA MET A 271 20.42 -149.02 10.88
C MET A 271 21.25 -147.96 10.11
N ASN A 272 21.89 -148.34 9.00
CA ASN A 272 22.62 -147.40 8.15
C ASN A 272 21.66 -146.45 7.41
N ALA A 273 20.55 -146.97 6.85
CA ALA A 273 19.53 -146.15 6.19
C ALA A 273 18.86 -145.16 7.18
N GLU A 274 18.48 -145.63 8.37
CA GLU A 274 17.93 -144.83 9.46
C GLU A 274 18.97 -143.82 9.99
N SER A 275 20.25 -144.19 10.08
CA SER A 275 21.37 -143.27 10.34
C SER A 275 21.43 -142.14 9.31
N ASP A 276 21.37 -142.48 8.03
CA ASP A 276 21.56 -141.52 6.94
C ASP A 276 20.30 -140.69 6.68
N GLU A 277 19.12 -141.23 6.98
CA GLU A 277 17.87 -140.49 7.09
C GLU A 277 17.89 -139.53 8.29
N LEU A 278 18.36 -139.95 9.47
CA LEU A 278 18.59 -139.06 10.61
C LEU A 278 19.64 -137.97 10.32
N LYS A 279 20.68 -138.25 9.52
CA LYS A 279 21.62 -137.22 9.03
C LYS A 279 20.92 -136.24 8.09
N ARG A 280 20.16 -136.73 7.10
CA ARG A 280 19.37 -135.90 6.17
C ARG A 280 18.36 -135.03 6.90
N LEU A 281 17.62 -135.59 7.87
CA LEU A 281 16.66 -134.87 8.70
C LEU A 281 17.35 -133.84 9.59
N ARG A 282 18.53 -134.11 10.16
CA ARG A 282 19.33 -133.11 10.90
C ARG A 282 19.82 -131.98 10.00
N VAL A 283 20.31 -132.28 8.80
CA VAL A 283 20.73 -131.26 7.82
C VAL A 283 19.54 -130.43 7.34
N ALA A 284 18.39 -131.04 7.08
CA ALA A 284 17.16 -130.35 6.71
C ALA A 284 16.63 -129.48 7.87
N ALA A 285 16.66 -129.98 9.11
CA ALA A 285 16.26 -129.22 10.29
C ALA A 285 17.22 -128.04 10.58
N ALA A 286 18.53 -128.23 10.39
CA ALA A 286 19.50 -127.15 10.49
C ALA A 286 19.29 -126.07 9.41
N ALA A 287 19.07 -126.49 8.16
CA ALA A 287 18.76 -125.57 7.06
C ALA A 287 17.41 -124.84 7.27
N ALA A 288 16.41 -125.51 7.84
CA ALA A 288 15.13 -124.90 8.21
C ALA A 288 15.28 -123.91 9.38
N ALA A 289 16.10 -124.24 10.39
CA ALA A 289 16.41 -123.34 11.50
C ALA A 289 17.21 -122.11 11.03
N GLU A 290 18.17 -122.28 10.12
CA GLU A 290 18.85 -121.16 9.46
C GLU A 290 17.88 -120.32 8.62
N ALA A 291 16.96 -120.94 7.89
CA ALA A 291 15.95 -120.21 7.11
C ALA A 291 15.01 -119.41 8.03
N LEU A 292 14.54 -120.00 9.13
CA LEU A 292 13.75 -119.30 10.15
C LEU A 292 14.53 -118.14 10.77
N ALA A 293 15.76 -118.36 11.24
CA ALA A 293 16.59 -117.30 11.82
C ALA A 293 16.96 -116.18 10.82
N ARG A 294 16.97 -116.48 9.51
CA ARG A 294 17.08 -115.46 8.44
C ARG A 294 15.76 -114.71 8.26
N HIS A 295 14.61 -115.39 8.25
CA HIS A 295 13.29 -114.77 8.15
C HIS A 295 12.90 -113.95 9.38
N GLU A 296 13.29 -114.37 10.58
CA GLU A 296 13.12 -113.61 11.83
C GLU A 296 13.91 -112.30 11.75
N LYS A 297 15.22 -112.36 11.47
CA LYS A 297 16.07 -111.17 11.28
C LYS A 297 15.61 -110.26 10.15
N GLU A 298 15.04 -110.83 9.09
CA GLU A 298 14.48 -110.05 7.98
C GLU A 298 13.14 -109.40 8.37
N SER A 299 12.29 -110.07 9.16
CA SER A 299 11.07 -109.48 9.74
C SER A 299 11.39 -108.42 10.80
N GLU A 300 12.47 -108.57 11.56
CA GLU A 300 12.97 -107.56 12.51
C GLU A 300 13.46 -106.32 11.77
N ARG A 301 14.24 -106.49 10.69
CA ARG A 301 14.68 -105.40 9.81
C ARG A 301 13.51 -104.69 9.14
N GLN A 302 12.55 -105.44 8.60
CA GLN A 302 11.36 -104.86 7.97
C GLN A 302 10.46 -104.17 9.01
N GLY A 303 10.37 -104.69 10.23
CA GLY A 303 9.72 -104.04 11.35
C GLY A 303 10.40 -102.74 11.76
N ALA A 304 11.73 -102.73 11.87
CA ALA A 304 12.52 -101.54 12.18
C ALA A 304 12.44 -100.49 11.07
N ALA A 305 12.55 -100.89 9.80
CA ALA A 305 12.39 -100.00 8.65
C ALA A 305 10.98 -99.42 8.56
N ALA A 306 9.94 -100.22 8.81
CA ALA A 306 8.56 -99.73 8.87
C ALA A 306 8.30 -98.81 10.08
N GLN A 307 9.04 -98.96 11.19
CA GLN A 307 9.00 -98.00 12.31
C GLN A 307 9.76 -96.71 12.00
N ALA A 308 10.91 -96.78 11.32
CA ALA A 308 11.64 -95.61 10.85
C ALA A 308 10.79 -94.79 9.87
N GLN A 309 10.25 -95.43 8.83
CA GLN A 309 9.33 -94.80 7.87
C GLN A 309 8.09 -94.22 8.54
N ARG A 310 7.53 -94.85 9.58
CA ARG A 310 6.41 -94.27 10.35
C ARG A 310 6.81 -92.98 11.05
N LYS A 311 7.98 -92.94 11.70
CA LYS A 311 8.51 -91.70 12.29
C LYS A 311 8.72 -90.64 11.21
N GLU A 312 9.44 -90.97 10.13
CA GLU A 312 9.63 -90.08 8.98
C GLU A 312 8.30 -89.53 8.44
N PHE A 313 7.24 -90.34 8.34
CA PHE A 313 5.91 -89.88 7.93
C PHE A 313 5.21 -89.00 8.97
N ASP A 314 5.34 -89.28 10.27
CA ASP A 314 4.76 -88.47 11.34
C ASP A 314 5.53 -87.15 11.51
N ASP A 315 6.86 -87.16 11.39
CA ASP A 315 7.76 -85.99 11.42
C ASP A 315 7.52 -85.08 10.20
N VAL A 316 7.45 -85.65 8.98
CA VAL A 316 7.09 -84.91 7.75
C VAL A 316 5.66 -84.36 7.84
N ARG A 317 4.74 -85.08 8.49
CA ARG A 317 3.37 -84.61 8.71
C ARG A 317 3.31 -83.46 9.72
N GLN A 318 4.13 -83.50 10.77
CA GLN A 318 4.27 -82.38 11.70
C GLN A 318 4.87 -81.17 10.99
N ALA A 319 5.99 -81.31 10.29
CA ALA A 319 6.62 -80.22 9.54
C ALA A 319 5.71 -79.63 8.45
N LEU A 320 4.89 -80.46 7.78
CA LEU A 320 3.87 -80.00 6.84
C LEU A 320 2.75 -79.21 7.54
N TRP A 321 2.34 -79.62 8.74
CA TRP A 321 1.31 -78.92 9.52
C TRP A 321 1.81 -77.59 10.08
N GLU A 322 3.03 -77.56 10.62
CA GLU A 322 3.73 -76.34 11.06
C GLU A 322 3.92 -75.38 9.89
N SER A 323 4.42 -75.85 8.74
CA SER A 323 4.54 -75.07 7.51
C SER A 323 3.18 -74.56 7.01
N GLN A 324 2.11 -75.35 7.15
CA GLN A 324 0.76 -74.91 6.82
C GLN A 324 0.25 -73.83 7.81
N GLU A 325 0.55 -73.94 9.11
CA GLU A 325 0.17 -72.94 10.10
C GLU A 325 0.94 -71.64 9.89
N ASP A 326 2.26 -71.68 9.69
CA ASP A 326 3.08 -70.50 9.40
C ASP A 326 2.71 -69.84 8.07
N ALA A 327 2.40 -70.62 7.03
CA ALA A 327 1.83 -70.09 5.79
C ALA A 327 0.41 -69.51 5.98
N SER A 328 -0.31 -69.90 7.03
CA SER A 328 -1.61 -69.31 7.37
C SER A 328 -1.45 -68.04 8.20
N ARG A 329 -0.50 -68.00 9.14
CA ARG A 329 -0.09 -66.82 9.92
C ARG A 329 0.43 -65.71 8.99
N ALA A 330 1.42 -66.01 8.14
CA ALA A 330 1.95 -65.04 7.18
C ALA A 330 0.88 -64.48 6.22
N ARG A 331 -0.16 -65.26 5.87
CA ARG A 331 -1.30 -64.78 5.08
C ARG A 331 -2.23 -63.84 5.86
N LEU A 332 -2.36 -64.02 7.17
CA LEU A 332 -3.06 -63.09 8.05
C LEU A 332 -2.23 -61.82 8.24
N ASP A 333 -0.94 -61.94 8.54
CA ASP A 333 -0.03 -60.80 8.70
C ASP A 333 0.04 -59.94 7.43
N HIS A 334 0.13 -60.57 6.25
CA HIS A 334 0.07 -59.88 4.96
C HIS A 334 -1.30 -59.22 4.70
N LYS A 335 -2.40 -59.84 5.13
CA LYS A 335 -3.73 -59.25 4.98
C LYS A 335 -3.87 -58.04 5.91
N ASP A 336 -3.50 -58.16 7.17
CA ASP A 336 -3.62 -57.06 8.15
C ASP A 336 -2.71 -55.88 7.77
N ALA A 337 -1.55 -56.15 7.15
CA ALA A 337 -0.72 -55.12 6.53
C ALA A 337 -1.38 -54.46 5.29
N VAL A 338 -2.06 -55.23 4.43
CA VAL A 338 -2.82 -54.67 3.29
C VAL A 338 -4.01 -53.83 3.77
N ASP A 339 -4.82 -54.35 4.70
CA ASP A 339 -5.93 -53.63 5.33
C ASP A 339 -5.44 -52.31 5.98
N GLU A 340 -4.20 -52.27 6.49
CA GLU A 340 -3.59 -51.08 7.07
C GLU A 340 -3.05 -50.10 6.01
N TYR A 341 -2.40 -50.58 4.94
CA TYR A 341 -2.04 -49.72 3.82
C TYR A 341 -3.28 -49.13 3.12
N GLU A 342 -4.39 -49.87 3.03
CA GLU A 342 -5.67 -49.35 2.53
C GLU A 342 -6.21 -48.22 3.42
N ARG A 343 -6.11 -48.32 4.76
CA ARG A 343 -6.46 -47.22 5.68
C ARG A 343 -5.56 -46.01 5.48
N GLN A 344 -4.25 -46.21 5.33
CA GLN A 344 -3.30 -45.12 5.13
C GLN A 344 -3.52 -44.42 3.79
N ILE A 345 -3.81 -45.16 2.72
CA ILE A 345 -4.18 -44.61 1.41
C ILE A 345 -5.50 -43.83 1.51
N ALA A 346 -6.50 -44.34 2.25
CA ALA A 346 -7.76 -43.64 2.47
C ALA A 346 -7.57 -42.33 3.26
N ASP A 347 -6.82 -42.36 4.37
CA ASP A 347 -6.49 -41.17 5.17
C ASP A 347 -5.74 -40.13 4.31
N LEU A 348 -4.66 -40.53 3.63
CA LEU A 348 -3.92 -39.66 2.71
C LEU A 348 -4.81 -39.08 1.59
N SER A 349 -5.75 -39.86 1.06
CA SER A 349 -6.73 -39.36 0.06
C SER A 349 -7.68 -38.32 0.65
N THR A 350 -8.15 -38.50 1.89
CA THR A 350 -9.00 -37.50 2.57
C THR A 350 -8.23 -36.24 2.93
N ARG A 351 -6.96 -36.36 3.33
CA ARG A 351 -6.06 -35.21 3.59
C ARG A 351 -5.74 -34.46 2.30
N LEU A 352 -5.51 -35.16 1.19
CA LEU A 352 -5.31 -34.56 -0.13
C LEU A 352 -6.55 -33.77 -0.56
N GLY A 353 -7.73 -34.39 -0.52
CA GLY A 353 -8.98 -33.70 -0.86
C GLY A 353 -9.26 -32.48 0.03
N ALA A 354 -8.99 -32.57 1.34
CA ALA A 354 -9.11 -31.43 2.24
C ALA A 354 -8.11 -30.31 1.93
N ALA A 355 -6.89 -30.63 1.47
CA ALA A 355 -5.90 -29.65 1.03
C ALA A 355 -6.27 -29.04 -0.35
N GLU A 356 -6.88 -29.80 -1.25
CA GLU A 356 -7.43 -29.31 -2.53
C GLU A 356 -8.61 -28.35 -2.29
N ASP A 357 -9.54 -28.69 -1.38
CA ASP A 357 -10.65 -27.81 -0.96
C ASP A 357 -10.13 -26.52 -0.30
N GLN A 358 -9.09 -26.61 0.55
CA GLN A 358 -8.44 -25.43 1.14
C GLN A 358 -7.77 -24.56 0.07
N LEU A 359 -7.01 -25.15 -0.86
CA LEU A 359 -6.36 -24.42 -1.95
C LEU A 359 -7.40 -23.76 -2.88
N ALA A 360 -8.53 -24.40 -3.14
CA ALA A 360 -9.64 -23.84 -3.91
C ALA A 360 -10.34 -22.68 -3.16
N SER A 361 -10.54 -22.82 -1.85
CA SER A 361 -11.02 -21.75 -0.96
C SER A 361 -10.09 -20.54 -0.99
N ASP A 362 -8.78 -20.76 -0.85
CA ASP A 362 -7.79 -19.69 -0.75
C ASP A 362 -7.56 -19.02 -2.11
N ALA A 363 -7.61 -19.75 -3.22
CA ALA A 363 -7.66 -19.18 -4.57
C ALA A 363 -8.90 -18.31 -4.79
N ALA A 364 -10.08 -18.76 -4.34
CA ALA A 364 -11.32 -17.97 -4.43
C ALA A 364 -11.28 -16.72 -3.54
N GLN A 365 -10.62 -16.78 -2.38
CA GLN A 365 -10.34 -15.62 -1.53
C GLN A 365 -9.34 -14.66 -2.21
N HIS A 366 -8.28 -15.18 -2.83
CA HIS A 366 -7.28 -14.40 -3.56
C HIS A 366 -7.94 -13.61 -4.70
N THR A 367 -8.70 -14.25 -5.59
CA THR A 367 -9.43 -13.58 -6.67
C THR A 367 -10.45 -12.56 -6.16
N ARG A 368 -11.07 -12.79 -4.99
CA ARG A 368 -11.95 -11.81 -4.34
C ARG A 368 -11.19 -10.60 -3.79
N LEU A 369 -9.98 -10.79 -3.27
CA LEU A 369 -9.11 -9.71 -2.79
C LEU A 369 -8.52 -8.92 -3.97
N GLU A 370 -8.05 -9.59 -5.01
CA GLU A 370 -7.62 -8.97 -6.28
C GLU A 370 -8.73 -8.09 -6.86
N GLY A 371 -9.95 -8.63 -7.02
CA GLY A 371 -11.10 -7.87 -7.51
C GLY A 371 -11.50 -6.70 -6.59
N ARG A 372 -11.21 -6.75 -5.28
CA ARG A 372 -11.41 -5.58 -4.39
C ARG A 372 -10.26 -4.57 -4.48
N ILE A 373 -9.04 -5.01 -4.75
CA ILE A 373 -7.89 -4.14 -5.04
C ILE A 373 -8.13 -3.39 -6.35
N GLU A 374 -8.58 -4.07 -7.41
CA GLU A 374 -8.97 -3.44 -8.68
C GLU A 374 -10.09 -2.41 -8.49
N GLN A 375 -11.13 -2.73 -7.70
CA GLN A 375 -12.19 -1.78 -7.35
C GLN A 375 -11.63 -0.56 -6.60
N LEU A 376 -10.79 -0.76 -5.57
CA LEU A 376 -10.20 0.33 -4.79
C LEU A 376 -9.25 1.20 -5.64
N GLN A 377 -8.51 0.60 -6.58
CA GLN A 377 -7.72 1.34 -7.56
C GLN A 377 -8.61 2.13 -8.54
N GLY A 378 -9.74 1.56 -8.96
CA GLY A 378 -10.76 2.25 -9.75
C GLY A 378 -11.42 3.42 -9.01
N GLU A 379 -11.78 3.23 -7.74
CA GLU A 379 -12.32 4.25 -6.83
C GLU A 379 -11.29 5.38 -6.61
N LEU A 380 -10.03 5.04 -6.36
CA LEU A 380 -8.92 5.99 -6.18
C LEU A 380 -8.64 6.79 -7.46
N ASN A 381 -8.56 6.13 -8.62
CA ASN A 381 -8.34 6.82 -9.90
C ASN A 381 -9.52 7.75 -10.25
N GLN A 382 -10.75 7.38 -9.91
CA GLN A 382 -11.91 8.28 -10.05
C GLN A 382 -11.81 9.49 -9.12
N ALA A 383 -11.40 9.29 -7.86
CA ALA A 383 -11.19 10.39 -6.90
C ALA A 383 -10.08 11.35 -7.35
N LEU A 384 -8.94 10.84 -7.82
CA LEU A 384 -7.82 11.64 -8.34
C LEU A 384 -8.21 12.42 -9.61
N ASN A 385 -8.97 11.81 -10.53
CA ASN A 385 -9.48 12.50 -11.71
C ASN A 385 -10.48 13.61 -11.35
N ALA A 386 -11.34 13.38 -10.34
CA ALA A 386 -12.25 14.40 -9.83
C ALA A 386 -11.48 15.54 -9.12
N GLU A 387 -10.43 15.23 -8.35
CA GLU A 387 -9.57 16.25 -7.73
C GLU A 387 -8.86 17.11 -8.79
N SER A 388 -8.33 16.51 -9.86
CA SER A 388 -7.76 17.27 -11.01
C SER A 388 -8.79 18.23 -11.60
N GLN A 389 -10.02 17.76 -11.85
CA GLN A 389 -11.11 18.59 -12.36
C GLN A 389 -11.45 19.75 -11.41
N TRP A 390 -11.54 19.52 -10.10
CA TRP A 390 -11.74 20.59 -9.12
C TRP A 390 -10.57 21.57 -9.04
N VAL A 391 -9.33 21.13 -9.27
CA VAL A 391 -8.15 22.00 -9.35
C VAL A 391 -8.19 22.85 -10.63
N GLU A 392 -8.50 22.27 -11.77
CA GLU A 392 -8.66 22.97 -13.05
C GLU A 392 -9.80 24.00 -12.99
N GLU A 393 -10.97 23.64 -12.47
CA GLU A 393 -12.09 24.56 -12.23
C GLU A 393 -11.69 25.70 -11.27
N ARG A 394 -10.97 25.39 -10.19
CA ARG A 394 -10.46 26.39 -9.24
C ARG A 394 -9.48 27.35 -9.91
N GLU A 395 -8.60 26.88 -10.80
CA GLU A 395 -7.67 27.73 -11.53
C GLU A 395 -8.39 28.64 -12.55
N VAL A 396 -9.37 28.11 -13.27
CA VAL A 396 -10.26 28.93 -14.13
C VAL A 396 -11.03 29.97 -13.29
N HIS A 397 -11.49 29.63 -12.09
CA HIS A 397 -12.11 30.58 -11.17
C HIS A 397 -11.13 31.63 -10.64
N VAL A 398 -9.89 31.28 -10.30
CA VAL A 398 -8.86 32.26 -9.90
C VAL A 398 -8.52 33.21 -11.04
N VAL A 399 -8.32 32.72 -12.26
CA VAL A 399 -8.02 33.56 -13.44
C VAL A 399 -9.21 34.47 -13.80
N THR A 400 -10.46 33.97 -13.71
CA THR A 400 -11.65 34.81 -13.95
C THR A 400 -11.85 35.86 -12.85
N ILE A 401 -11.56 35.54 -11.59
CA ILE A 401 -11.55 36.52 -10.48
C ILE A 401 -10.48 37.60 -10.72
N GLN A 402 -9.25 37.23 -11.10
CA GLN A 402 -8.17 38.17 -11.42
C GLN A 402 -8.53 39.09 -12.60
N ASN A 403 -9.12 38.54 -13.66
CA ASN A 403 -9.59 39.32 -14.81
C ASN A 403 -10.72 40.30 -14.40
N LEU A 404 -11.64 39.88 -13.52
CA LEU A 404 -12.68 40.76 -12.99
C LEU A 404 -12.13 41.82 -12.03
N GLN A 405 -11.09 41.51 -11.26
CA GLN A 405 -10.39 42.47 -10.41
C GLN A 405 -9.69 43.54 -11.25
N GLY A 406 -8.89 43.16 -12.27
CA GLY A 406 -8.27 44.12 -13.18
C GLY A 406 -9.30 44.95 -13.99
N ALA A 407 -10.44 44.36 -14.34
CA ALA A 407 -11.56 45.09 -14.97
C ALA A 407 -12.26 46.07 -14.02
N LEU A 408 -12.27 45.79 -12.70
CA LEU A 408 -12.78 46.71 -11.67
C LEU A 408 -11.78 47.82 -11.36
N GLU A 409 -10.48 47.50 -11.27
CA GLU A 409 -9.39 48.45 -11.05
C GLU A 409 -9.31 49.46 -12.20
N THR A 410 -9.25 49.00 -13.46
CA THR A 410 -9.26 49.89 -14.63
C THR A 410 -10.55 50.71 -14.77
N LEU A 411 -11.69 50.19 -14.30
CA LEU A 411 -12.93 50.96 -14.23
C LEU A 411 -12.89 52.02 -13.11
N GLN A 412 -12.28 51.72 -11.96
CA GLN A 412 -12.04 52.66 -10.86
C GLN A 412 -11.08 53.76 -11.31
N GLU A 413 -9.92 53.44 -11.87
CA GLU A 413 -8.98 54.40 -12.46
C GLU A 413 -9.66 55.30 -13.51
N SER A 414 -10.49 54.73 -14.39
CA SER A 414 -11.30 55.50 -15.34
C SER A 414 -12.33 56.41 -14.67
N LYS A 415 -12.95 55.99 -13.56
CA LYS A 415 -13.92 56.81 -12.83
C LYS A 415 -13.27 57.91 -12.01
N ASP A 416 -12.13 57.65 -11.39
CA ASP A 416 -11.37 58.67 -10.66
C ASP A 416 -10.79 59.71 -11.62
N ALA A 417 -10.30 59.29 -12.80
CA ALA A 417 -9.91 60.21 -13.87
C ALA A 417 -11.08 61.04 -14.42
N ASP A 418 -12.26 60.44 -14.64
CA ASP A 418 -13.48 61.18 -15.01
C ASP A 418 -13.86 62.22 -13.92
N VAL A 419 -13.74 61.85 -12.65
CA VAL A 419 -14.04 62.71 -11.50
C VAL A 419 -13.04 63.85 -11.39
N ASP A 420 -11.74 63.62 -11.51
CA ASP A 420 -10.72 64.68 -11.49
C ASP A 420 -10.91 65.66 -12.66
N ILE A 421 -11.22 65.16 -13.85
CA ILE A 421 -11.55 65.99 -15.02
C ILE A 421 -12.82 66.82 -14.76
N ALA A 422 -13.84 66.26 -14.12
CA ALA A 422 -15.06 66.99 -13.75
C ALA A 422 -14.79 68.02 -12.64
N VAL A 423 -13.94 67.69 -11.66
CA VAL A 423 -13.56 68.56 -10.55
C VAL A 423 -12.72 69.75 -11.03
N GLU A 424 -11.74 69.56 -11.93
CA GLU A 424 -11.03 70.71 -12.50
C GLU A 424 -11.91 71.57 -13.41
N LYS A 425 -12.83 70.99 -14.21
CA LYS A 425 -13.83 71.77 -14.96
C LYS A 425 -14.68 72.64 -14.03
N LEU A 426 -15.22 72.06 -12.95
CA LEU A 426 -15.99 72.81 -11.95
C LEU A 426 -15.13 73.87 -11.22
N ARG A 427 -13.84 73.61 -11.00
CA ARG A 427 -12.89 74.61 -10.47
C ARG A 427 -12.61 75.72 -11.49
N GLU A 428 -12.49 75.42 -12.78
CA GLU A 428 -12.36 76.42 -13.85
C GLU A 428 -13.62 77.28 -14.00
N GLU A 429 -14.81 76.67 -14.01
CA GLU A 429 -16.08 77.38 -14.00
C GLU A 429 -16.22 78.28 -12.76
N LEU A 430 -15.82 77.81 -11.57
CA LEU A 430 -15.82 78.60 -10.34
C LEU A 430 -14.80 79.76 -10.39
N ARG A 431 -13.58 79.52 -10.92
CA ARG A 431 -12.55 80.57 -11.14
C ARG A 431 -13.09 81.64 -12.11
N ALA A 432 -13.73 81.22 -13.20
CA ALA A 432 -14.31 82.10 -14.21
C ALA A 432 -15.52 82.89 -13.67
N ALA A 433 -16.42 82.25 -12.94
CA ALA A 433 -17.55 82.90 -12.28
C ALA A 433 -17.08 83.94 -11.24
N ALA A 434 -16.08 83.62 -10.41
CA ALA A 434 -15.49 84.55 -9.47
C ALA A 434 -14.77 85.73 -10.16
N ALA A 435 -14.12 85.50 -11.31
CA ALA A 435 -13.54 86.57 -12.11
C ALA A 435 -14.62 87.47 -12.75
N ALA A 436 -15.71 86.88 -13.26
CA ALA A 436 -16.85 87.61 -13.80
C ALA A 436 -17.59 88.42 -12.72
N GLN A 437 -17.70 87.88 -11.50
CA GLN A 437 -18.23 88.59 -10.34
C GLN A 437 -17.37 89.82 -10.00
N ARG A 438 -16.05 89.66 -9.83
CA ARG A 438 -15.14 90.80 -9.59
C ARG A 438 -15.18 91.85 -10.71
N ALA A 439 -15.36 91.41 -11.96
CA ALA A 439 -15.54 92.30 -13.10
C ALA A 439 -16.94 92.95 -13.17
N ALA A 440 -17.93 92.42 -12.46
CA ALA A 440 -19.22 93.08 -12.24
C ALA A 440 -19.15 94.07 -11.07
N GLU A 441 -18.55 93.68 -9.95
CA GLU A 441 -18.27 94.52 -8.77
C GLU A 441 -17.45 95.76 -9.17
N GLY A 442 -16.29 95.57 -9.82
CA GLY A 442 -15.45 96.67 -10.31
C GLY A 442 -16.09 97.53 -11.42
N ARG A 443 -17.18 97.07 -12.06
CA ARG A 443 -18.03 97.90 -12.93
C ARG A 443 -19.10 98.66 -12.14
N ALA A 444 -19.64 98.08 -11.07
CA ALA A 444 -20.53 98.76 -10.13
C ALA A 444 -19.79 99.89 -9.40
N ASP A 445 -18.60 99.64 -8.86
CA ASP A 445 -17.72 100.65 -8.24
C ASP A 445 -17.42 101.81 -9.20
N GLN A 446 -17.16 101.50 -10.48
CA GLN A 446 -16.95 102.53 -11.51
C GLN A 446 -18.24 103.27 -11.85
N ALA A 447 -19.41 102.62 -11.82
CA ALA A 447 -20.70 103.25 -12.05
C ALA A 447 -21.08 104.18 -10.87
N GLU A 448 -20.94 103.72 -9.63
CA GLU A 448 -21.09 104.55 -8.43
C GLU A 448 -20.09 105.70 -8.39
N GLY A 449 -18.82 105.43 -8.69
CA GLY A 449 -17.79 106.47 -8.79
C GLY A 449 -18.06 107.47 -9.92
N ARG A 450 -18.84 107.13 -10.95
CA ARG A 450 -19.36 108.10 -11.94
C ARG A 450 -20.58 108.82 -11.39
N LEU A 451 -21.53 108.11 -10.78
CA LEU A 451 -22.73 108.67 -10.15
C LEU A 451 -22.36 109.77 -9.14
N ARG A 452 -21.49 109.47 -8.17
CA ARG A 452 -21.02 110.43 -7.15
C ARG A 452 -20.35 111.66 -7.74
N ARG A 453 -19.65 111.53 -8.89
CA ARG A 453 -19.09 112.69 -9.63
C ARG A 453 -20.17 113.49 -10.36
N VAL A 454 -21.18 112.83 -10.92
CA VAL A 454 -22.34 113.50 -11.52
C VAL A 454 -23.13 114.23 -10.44
N GLU A 455 -23.42 113.60 -9.30
CA GLU A 455 -24.08 114.20 -8.13
C GLU A 455 -23.31 115.43 -7.60
N LEU A 456 -21.99 115.32 -7.41
CA LEU A 456 -21.13 116.45 -7.04
C LEU A 456 -21.20 117.58 -8.08
N SER A 457 -21.11 117.26 -9.38
CA SER A 457 -21.22 118.25 -10.44
C SER A 457 -22.60 118.91 -10.49
N GLY A 458 -23.67 118.14 -10.25
CA GLY A 458 -25.05 118.62 -10.14
C GLY A 458 -25.22 119.57 -8.95
N ALA A 459 -24.69 119.22 -7.77
CA ALA A 459 -24.68 120.09 -6.61
C ALA A 459 -23.91 121.40 -6.87
N THR A 460 -22.80 121.37 -7.62
CA THR A 460 -22.11 122.61 -8.04
C THR A 460 -22.89 123.39 -9.10
N ALA A 461 -23.59 122.72 -10.01
CA ALA A 461 -24.45 123.35 -11.01
C ALA A 461 -25.66 124.03 -10.36
N GLU A 462 -26.29 123.40 -9.37
CA GLU A 462 -27.33 124.01 -8.53
C GLU A 462 -26.81 125.24 -7.77
N GLN A 463 -25.60 125.18 -7.20
CA GLN A 463 -25.00 126.33 -6.51
C GLN A 463 -24.73 127.48 -7.49
N CYS A 464 -24.27 127.17 -8.71
CA CYS A 464 -24.11 128.17 -9.76
C CYS A 464 -25.45 128.72 -10.25
N GLN A 465 -26.49 127.88 -10.39
CA GLN A 465 -27.83 128.30 -10.77
C GLN A 465 -28.47 129.20 -9.69
N LYS A 466 -28.26 128.90 -8.41
CA LYS A 466 -28.67 129.74 -7.27
C LYS A 466 -27.96 131.10 -7.35
N LYS A 467 -26.62 131.13 -7.48
CA LYS A 467 -25.84 132.37 -7.68
C LYS A 467 -26.30 133.19 -8.89
N ILE A 468 -26.62 132.55 -10.01
CA ILE A 468 -27.15 133.22 -11.21
C ILE A 468 -28.55 133.80 -10.94
N ALA A 469 -29.42 133.08 -10.22
CA ALA A 469 -30.73 133.58 -9.81
C ALA A 469 -30.60 134.77 -8.84
N ASP A 470 -29.72 134.69 -7.84
CA ASP A 470 -29.41 135.76 -6.90
C ASP A 470 -28.89 137.02 -7.62
N GLN A 471 -27.93 136.84 -8.55
CA GLN A 471 -27.42 137.93 -9.40
C GLN A 471 -28.46 138.46 -10.39
N THR A 472 -29.41 137.63 -10.85
CA THR A 472 -30.50 138.09 -11.72
C THR A 472 -31.50 138.92 -10.91
N ALA A 473 -31.84 138.50 -9.69
CA ALA A 473 -32.66 139.29 -8.77
C ALA A 473 -31.96 140.60 -8.36
N GLU A 474 -30.64 140.60 -8.16
CA GLU A 474 -29.86 141.82 -7.94
C GLU A 474 -29.87 142.73 -9.18
N LEU A 475 -29.73 142.18 -10.39
CA LEU A 475 -29.86 142.94 -11.64
C LEU A 475 -31.27 143.51 -11.83
N GLU A 476 -32.33 142.80 -11.43
CA GLU A 476 -33.70 143.31 -11.43
C GLU A 476 -33.89 144.42 -10.39
N ARG A 477 -33.31 144.26 -9.19
CA ARG A 477 -33.29 145.29 -8.14
C ARG A 477 -32.58 146.57 -8.63
N LEU A 478 -31.41 146.43 -9.23
CA LEU A 478 -30.62 147.54 -9.80
C LEU A 478 -31.32 148.16 -11.02
N ARG A 479 -31.97 147.37 -11.89
CA ARG A 479 -32.80 147.90 -12.99
C ARG A 479 -33.98 148.70 -12.48
N HIS A 480 -34.62 148.26 -11.39
CA HIS A 480 -35.70 149.01 -10.77
C HIS A 480 -35.19 150.30 -10.11
N GLU A 481 -34.06 150.26 -9.39
CA GLU A 481 -33.42 151.47 -8.84
C GLU A 481 -33.03 152.46 -9.95
N VAL A 482 -32.47 152.00 -11.08
CA VAL A 482 -32.17 152.83 -12.24
C VAL A 482 -33.46 153.40 -12.89
N ALA A 483 -34.56 152.64 -12.93
CA ALA A 483 -35.84 153.15 -13.41
C ALA A 483 -36.42 154.23 -12.48
N VAL A 484 -36.41 154.01 -11.17
CA VAL A 484 -36.84 155.00 -10.16
C VAL A 484 -35.96 156.25 -10.21
N LEU A 485 -34.64 156.11 -10.36
CA LEU A 485 -33.73 157.24 -10.54
C LEU A 485 -33.98 158.01 -11.85
N LYS A 486 -34.31 157.31 -12.94
CA LYS A 486 -34.72 157.93 -14.20
C LYS A 486 -36.03 158.71 -14.04
N ASP A 487 -37.00 158.18 -13.30
CA ASP A 487 -38.27 158.86 -13.06
C ASP A 487 -38.12 160.04 -12.08
N HIS A 488 -37.25 159.93 -11.05
CA HIS A 488 -36.84 161.05 -10.22
C HIS A 488 -36.13 162.15 -11.02
N LEU A 489 -35.30 161.79 -12.01
CA LEU A 489 -34.67 162.74 -12.93
C LEU A 489 -35.71 163.42 -13.84
N ASN A 490 -36.65 162.65 -14.41
CA ASN A 490 -37.74 163.18 -15.23
C ASN A 490 -38.62 164.16 -14.42
N GLU A 491 -38.99 163.82 -13.20
CA GLU A 491 -39.76 164.67 -12.28
C GLU A 491 -38.99 165.93 -11.86
N SER A 492 -37.67 165.82 -11.63
CA SER A 492 -36.81 166.98 -11.35
C SER A 492 -36.72 167.92 -12.56
N MET A 493 -36.52 167.36 -13.76
CA MET A 493 -36.52 168.11 -15.03
C MET A 493 -37.89 168.73 -15.35
N ARG A 494 -38.98 168.12 -14.88
CA ARG A 494 -40.34 168.67 -14.97
C ARG A 494 -40.51 169.86 -14.05
N ARG A 495 -40.16 169.75 -12.76
CA ARG A 495 -40.26 170.88 -11.80
C ARG A 495 -39.45 172.08 -12.26
N LEU A 496 -38.24 171.85 -12.78
CA LEU A 496 -37.38 172.91 -13.34
C LEU A 496 -38.03 173.66 -14.53
N ARG A 497 -38.94 173.01 -15.28
CA ARG A 497 -39.76 173.65 -16.34
C ARG A 497 -41.01 174.35 -15.82
N GLU A 498 -41.54 173.95 -14.68
CA GLU A 498 -42.73 174.57 -14.07
C GLU A 498 -42.35 175.87 -13.32
N GLU A 499 -41.16 175.93 -12.73
CA GLU A 499 -40.63 177.11 -12.01
C GLU A 499 -40.09 178.24 -12.94
N SER A 500 -39.78 177.97 -14.21
CA SER A 500 -39.10 178.91 -15.11
C SER A 500 -40.02 179.89 -15.89
N ASN A 501 -41.20 180.22 -15.38
CA ASN A 501 -42.16 181.10 -16.08
C ASN A 501 -41.90 182.60 -15.79
N GLU A 502 -41.40 183.33 -16.79
CA GLU A 502 -40.76 184.65 -16.68
C GLU A 502 -41.68 185.86 -16.36
N PHE A 503 -42.94 185.66 -15.99
CA PHE A 503 -44.01 186.68 -16.08
C PHE A 503 -44.09 187.75 -14.96
N ASN A 504 -43.11 187.84 -14.04
CA ASN A 504 -43.28 188.58 -12.78
C ASN A 504 -42.51 189.92 -12.62
N LEU A 505 -41.66 190.33 -13.57
CA LEU A 505 -40.70 191.44 -13.31
C LEU A 505 -41.18 192.87 -13.64
N ASP A 506 -42.06 193.07 -14.62
CA ASP A 506 -42.19 194.39 -15.27
C ASP A 506 -43.17 195.36 -14.56
N LYS A 507 -44.23 194.82 -13.93
CA LYS A 507 -45.41 195.60 -13.52
C LYS A 507 -45.14 196.70 -12.48
N ARG A 508 -44.08 196.58 -11.67
CA ARG A 508 -43.67 197.63 -10.69
C ARG A 508 -42.82 198.73 -11.33
N VAL A 509 -41.99 198.40 -12.33
CA VAL A 509 -41.06 199.35 -12.95
C VAL A 509 -41.85 200.37 -13.77
N ILE A 510 -42.77 199.90 -14.62
CA ILE A 510 -43.62 200.73 -15.47
C ILE A 510 -44.43 201.76 -14.65
N THR A 511 -45.03 201.35 -13.52
CA THR A 511 -45.86 202.25 -12.69
C THR A 511 -45.07 203.44 -12.14
N ASN A 512 -43.82 203.23 -11.68
CA ASN A 512 -43.01 204.32 -11.14
C ASN A 512 -42.62 205.36 -12.21
N LEU A 513 -42.33 204.94 -13.44
CA LEU A 513 -42.00 205.89 -14.53
C LEU A 513 -43.21 206.78 -14.87
N ILE A 514 -44.43 206.22 -14.90
CA ILE A 514 -45.66 206.98 -15.18
C ILE A 514 -45.92 208.05 -14.10
N VAL A 515 -45.79 207.70 -12.82
CA VAL A 515 -45.98 208.66 -11.70
C VAL A 515 -44.91 209.76 -11.73
N GLY A 516 -43.64 209.39 -11.99
CA GLY A 516 -42.56 210.36 -12.16
C GLY A 516 -42.81 211.35 -13.29
N PHE A 517 -43.33 210.90 -14.43
CA PHE A 517 -43.62 211.77 -15.59
C PHE A 517 -44.71 212.83 -15.32
N LEU A 518 -45.71 212.51 -14.48
CA LEU A 518 -46.82 213.41 -14.19
C LEU A 518 -46.50 214.49 -13.14
N ALA A 519 -45.54 214.24 -12.25
CA ALA A 519 -45.22 215.14 -11.14
C ALA A 519 -44.40 216.39 -11.51
N LEU A 520 -43.75 216.43 -12.68
CA LEU A 520 -42.89 217.56 -13.08
C LEU A 520 -43.68 218.67 -13.81
N PRO A 521 -43.39 219.97 -13.51
CA PRO A 521 -44.00 221.10 -14.23
C PRO A 521 -43.51 221.21 -15.67
N TYR A 522 -44.24 221.98 -16.49
CA TYR A 522 -43.96 222.15 -17.92
C TYR A 522 -42.76 223.06 -18.18
N GLY A 523 -41.63 222.48 -18.58
CA GLY A 523 -40.44 223.21 -19.05
C GLY A 523 -39.10 222.50 -18.80
N ASP A 524 -39.03 221.56 -17.86
CA ASP A 524 -37.79 220.85 -17.48
C ASP A 524 -37.36 219.79 -18.53
N SER A 525 -36.07 219.74 -18.84
CA SER A 525 -35.49 218.80 -19.81
C SER A 525 -35.59 217.34 -19.37
N LYS A 526 -35.56 217.08 -18.06
CA LYS A 526 -35.68 215.72 -17.48
C LYS A 526 -36.95 214.98 -17.89
N ARG A 527 -38.01 215.73 -18.21
CA ARG A 527 -39.29 215.16 -18.67
C ARG A 527 -39.17 214.46 -20.03
N TYR A 528 -38.18 214.84 -20.84
CA TYR A 528 -37.86 214.23 -22.14
C TYR A 528 -37.09 212.91 -21.96
N GLU A 529 -36.13 212.88 -21.04
CA GLU A 529 -35.32 211.70 -20.71
C GLU A 529 -36.19 210.54 -20.18
N ILE A 530 -37.16 210.84 -19.29
CA ILE A 530 -38.11 209.84 -18.76
C ILE A 530 -38.98 209.26 -19.89
N LEU A 531 -39.48 210.09 -20.82
CA LEU A 531 -40.23 209.61 -21.99
C LEU A 531 -39.39 208.70 -22.89
N GLN A 532 -38.11 209.04 -23.09
CA GLN A 532 -37.20 208.24 -23.91
C GLN A 532 -36.87 206.90 -23.24
N LEU A 533 -36.74 206.87 -21.91
CA LEU A 533 -36.59 205.63 -21.13
C LEU A 533 -37.85 204.76 -21.21
N MET A 534 -39.04 205.35 -21.05
CA MET A 534 -40.32 204.64 -21.22
C MET A 534 -40.43 204.03 -22.62
N SER A 535 -40.11 204.79 -23.67
CA SER A 535 -40.13 204.33 -25.06
C SER A 535 -39.23 203.09 -25.28
N SER A 536 -38.06 203.06 -24.65
CA SER A 536 -37.11 201.94 -24.78
C SER A 536 -37.52 200.68 -24.01
N ILE A 537 -38.21 200.82 -22.87
CA ILE A 537 -38.64 199.68 -22.04
C ILE A 537 -39.95 199.08 -22.58
N LEU A 538 -40.93 199.94 -22.90
CA LEU A 538 -42.26 199.56 -23.40
C LEU A 538 -42.30 199.38 -24.93
N GLN A 539 -41.17 199.48 -25.62
CA GLN A 539 -41.01 199.31 -27.08
C GLN A 539 -42.03 200.11 -27.91
N PHE A 540 -42.20 201.41 -27.59
CA PHE A 540 -43.17 202.27 -28.28
C PHE A 540 -42.83 202.43 -29.77
N THR A 541 -43.83 202.20 -30.62
CA THR A 541 -43.72 202.40 -32.08
C THR A 541 -43.62 203.89 -32.43
N GLU A 542 -43.03 204.22 -33.58
CA GLU A 542 -42.74 205.61 -33.97
C GLU A 542 -43.98 206.53 -33.98
N GLU A 543 -45.17 206.01 -34.31
CA GLU A 543 -46.43 206.77 -34.24
C GLU A 543 -46.81 207.19 -32.80
N GLN A 544 -46.47 206.36 -31.81
CA GLN A 544 -46.73 206.64 -30.39
C GLN A 544 -45.73 207.68 -29.87
N GLN A 545 -44.45 207.56 -30.26
CA GLN A 545 -43.40 208.54 -29.95
C GLN A 545 -43.74 209.94 -30.51
N ALA A 546 -44.29 209.99 -31.73
CA ALA A 546 -44.74 211.23 -32.35
C ALA A 546 -45.90 211.89 -31.58
N LYS A 547 -46.91 211.11 -31.15
CA LYS A 547 -48.03 211.61 -30.33
C LYS A 547 -47.59 212.04 -28.92
N ALA A 548 -46.53 211.44 -28.37
CA ALA A 548 -45.91 211.85 -27.11
C ALA A 548 -45.06 213.14 -27.21
N GLY A 549 -44.90 213.71 -28.43
CA GLY A 549 -44.17 214.96 -28.65
C GLY A 549 -42.64 214.83 -28.71
N LEU A 550 -42.11 213.61 -28.79
CA LEU A 550 -40.67 213.33 -28.68
C LEU A 550 -39.86 213.59 -29.97
N ILE A 551 -40.48 213.98 -31.09
CA ILE A 551 -39.78 214.22 -32.36
C ILE A 551 -40.35 215.42 -33.11
N ARG A 552 -39.49 216.39 -33.47
CA ARG A 552 -39.74 217.38 -34.55
C ARG A 552 -38.80 217.10 -35.72
N LYS A 553 -39.31 217.15 -36.96
CA LYS A 553 -38.60 216.69 -38.18
C LYS A 553 -37.45 217.62 -38.62
N ALA A 554 -36.22 217.09 -38.75
CA ALA A 554 -35.17 217.65 -39.60
C ALA A 554 -34.00 216.67 -39.92
N GLY A 555 -33.47 216.72 -41.15
CA GLY A 555 -32.01 216.77 -41.41
C GLY A 555 -31.11 215.50 -41.34
N ARG A 556 -30.91 214.84 -42.50
CA ARG A 556 -29.63 214.35 -43.08
C ARG A 556 -28.43 213.86 -42.19
N ARG A 557 -28.11 212.56 -42.35
CA ARG A 557 -26.87 211.96 -42.95
C ARG A 557 -25.45 212.47 -42.56
N ALA A 558 -24.67 211.61 -41.88
CA ALA A 558 -23.20 211.36 -41.97
C ALA A 558 -22.81 210.20 -41.00
N GLN A 559 -21.78 209.32 -41.16
CA GLN A 559 -20.80 209.01 -42.22
C GLN A 559 -20.32 207.49 -42.11
N PRO A 560 -19.27 206.92 -42.77
CA PRO A 560 -19.52 205.74 -43.65
C PRO A 560 -18.56 204.51 -43.61
N GLN A 561 -18.97 203.40 -44.25
CA GLN A 561 -18.15 202.45 -45.06
C GLN A 561 -16.98 201.63 -44.39
N PRO A 562 -16.30 200.68 -45.08
CA PRO A 562 -16.85 199.51 -45.82
C PRO A 562 -16.03 198.18 -45.69
N SER A 563 -16.46 197.17 -46.47
CA SER A 563 -15.65 196.15 -47.21
C SER A 563 -14.98 194.95 -46.51
N SER A 564 -15.52 193.76 -46.85
CA SER A 564 -14.84 192.51 -47.30
C SER A 564 -13.58 191.97 -46.61
N GLY A 565 -13.67 190.74 -46.13
CA GLY A 565 -12.53 189.82 -45.92
C GLY A 565 -13.03 188.39 -45.67
N ALA A 566 -12.41 187.38 -46.29
CA ALA A 566 -12.83 185.98 -46.18
C ALA A 566 -11.79 185.13 -45.44
N ARG A 567 -12.22 184.22 -44.55
CA ARG A 567 -11.55 182.95 -44.24
C ARG A 567 -12.31 182.03 -43.26
N THR A 568 -12.40 180.76 -43.68
CA THR A 568 -12.23 179.46 -42.97
C THR A 568 -11.54 179.44 -41.58
N PRO A 569 -11.56 178.31 -40.82
CA PRO A 569 -12.27 177.01 -40.99
C PRO A 569 -13.14 176.69 -39.72
N ASP A 570 -13.54 175.49 -39.27
CA ASP A 570 -13.71 174.07 -39.71
C ASP A 570 -14.78 173.44 -38.76
N THR A 571 -15.34 172.22 -38.84
CA THR A 571 -15.28 171.00 -39.70
C THR A 571 -16.74 170.45 -39.78
N GLY A 572 -17.16 169.33 -40.40
CA GLY A 572 -16.48 168.20 -41.07
C GLY A 572 -16.47 166.89 -40.24
N THR A 573 -16.68 165.68 -40.79
CA THR A 573 -17.18 165.25 -42.11
C THR A 573 -17.59 163.75 -42.06
N PRO A 574 -18.50 163.24 -42.94
CA PRO A 574 -18.71 161.80 -43.15
C PRO A 574 -18.20 161.26 -44.51
N SER A 575 -18.23 159.92 -44.66
CA SER A 575 -18.24 159.10 -45.91
C SER A 575 -16.93 158.56 -46.55
N SER A 576 -17.07 157.33 -47.09
CA SER A 576 -16.29 156.55 -48.09
C SER A 576 -14.82 156.11 -47.87
N ASP A 577 -14.64 154.79 -48.03
CA ASP A 577 -13.56 154.01 -48.68
C ASP A 577 -12.12 153.84 -48.13
N THR A 578 -11.70 152.56 -48.17
CA THR A 578 -10.35 151.97 -48.03
C THR A 578 -9.62 152.07 -46.67
N LYS A 579 -9.61 150.96 -45.92
CA LYS A 579 -8.41 150.14 -45.59
C LYS A 579 -8.65 149.14 -44.46
N ASP A 580 -8.12 147.92 -44.63
CA ASP A 580 -8.00 146.92 -43.56
C ASP A 580 -6.85 147.31 -42.62
N SER A 581 -7.15 147.84 -41.42
CA SER A 581 -6.12 148.10 -40.39
C SER A 581 -6.71 148.42 -39.00
N PHE A 582 -7.18 147.40 -38.28
CA PHE A 582 -6.91 147.18 -36.83
C PHE A 582 -7.73 146.00 -36.29
N SER A 583 -9.00 145.89 -36.66
CA SER A 583 -9.93 144.84 -36.21
C SER A 583 -9.41 143.44 -36.56
N ASP A 584 -8.97 143.20 -37.79
CA ASP A 584 -8.39 141.90 -38.19
C ASP A 584 -7.03 141.63 -37.56
N GLN A 585 -6.27 142.67 -37.20
CA GLN A 585 -5.03 142.51 -36.42
C GLN A 585 -5.35 142.13 -34.96
N TRP A 586 -6.48 142.60 -34.41
CA TRP A 586 -6.97 142.23 -33.08
C TRP A 586 -7.60 140.83 -33.06
N ILE A 587 -8.33 140.45 -34.10
CA ILE A 587 -8.89 139.10 -34.29
C ILE A 587 -7.76 138.07 -34.49
N SER A 588 -6.76 138.37 -35.32
CA SER A 588 -5.58 137.50 -35.48
C SER A 588 -4.68 137.47 -34.24
N PHE A 589 -4.61 138.56 -33.46
CA PHE A 589 -3.99 138.53 -32.12
C PHE A 589 -4.74 137.58 -31.19
N LEU A 590 -6.08 137.65 -31.10
CA LEU A 590 -6.89 136.75 -30.27
C LEU A 590 -6.81 135.28 -30.71
N LEU A 591 -6.76 134.98 -32.02
CA LEU A 591 -6.50 133.61 -32.51
C LEU A 591 -5.08 133.13 -32.19
N ARG A 592 -4.09 134.02 -32.21
CA ARG A 592 -2.68 133.69 -31.88
C ARG A 592 -2.48 133.44 -30.39
N GLU A 593 -3.09 134.25 -29.53
CA GLU A 593 -3.05 134.09 -28.08
C GLU A 593 -3.74 132.78 -27.65
N SER A 594 -4.96 132.54 -28.16
CA SER A 594 -5.77 131.35 -27.80
C SER A 594 -5.23 130.03 -28.37
N SER A 595 -4.49 130.05 -29.48
CA SER A 595 -3.75 128.87 -29.97
C SER A 595 -2.44 128.64 -29.22
N SER A 596 -1.70 129.71 -28.87
CA SER A 596 -0.47 129.59 -28.09
C SER A 596 -0.70 129.04 -26.68
N ALA A 597 -1.86 129.32 -26.06
CA ALA A 597 -2.26 128.75 -24.78
C ALA A 597 -2.50 127.22 -24.79
N ARG A 598 -2.52 126.58 -25.96
CA ARG A 598 -2.77 125.12 -26.12
C ARG A 598 -1.52 124.32 -26.52
N ALA A 599 -0.36 124.97 -26.63
CA ALA A 599 0.92 124.36 -27.02
C ALA A 599 1.99 124.49 -25.91
N GLY A 600 1.58 124.31 -24.65
CA GLY A 600 2.34 124.84 -23.50
C GLY A 600 2.43 123.99 -22.24
N HIS A 601 1.97 122.72 -22.22
CA HIS A 601 2.42 121.68 -21.27
C HIS A 601 2.11 120.29 -21.85
N THR A 602 3.13 119.43 -21.89
CA THR A 602 3.09 118.00 -22.24
C THR A 602 3.10 117.16 -20.97
#